data_AF-A0A7W9ZL77-F1
#
_entry.id   AF-A0A7W9ZL77-F1
#
_cell.length_a   1.000
_cell.length_b   1.000
_cell.length_c   1.000
_cell.angle_alpha   90.00
_cell.angle_beta   90.00
_cell.angle_gamma   90.00
#
_symmetry.space_group_name_H-M   'P 1'
#
loop_
_entity.id
_entity.type
_entity.pdbx_description
1 polymer ?
#
loop_
_entity_poly.entity_id
_entity_poly.type
_entity_poly.pdbx_seq_one_letter_code
_entity_poly.pdbx_strand_id
1 'polypeptide(L)' 'MKRAKRSFDDYAVYFREESLDYREIAVKLGVFKVNVWKMRQKWERGETYINE' A
#
# COMPACT_ATOMS: atom_id res chain seq x y z
N MET A 1 -13.48 15.94 -2.23
CA MET A 1 -13.00 15.00 -1.19
C MET A 1 -11.47 15.08 -1.12
N LYS A 2 -10.90 15.63 -0.04
CA LYS A 2 -9.47 15.47 0.21
C LYS A 2 -9.24 14.01 0.64
N ARG A 3 -8.86 13.14 -0.29
CA ARG A 3 -8.35 11.81 0.08
C ARG A 3 -7.08 12.06 0.89
N ALA A 4 -7.10 11.77 2.18
CA ALA A 4 -5.90 11.80 3.01
C ALA A 4 -4.81 10.99 2.28
N LYS A 5 -3.59 11.55 2.15
CA LYS A 5 -2.46 10.80 1.62
C LYS A 5 -2.24 9.58 2.53
N ARG A 6 -2.34 8.39 1.96
CA ARG A 6 -2.02 7.15 2.67
C ARG A 6 -0.51 6.98 2.70
N SER A 7 0.01 6.72 3.89
CA SER A 7 1.41 6.40 4.14
C SER A 7 1.73 4.99 3.64
N PHE A 8 3.02 4.66 3.53
CA PHE A 8 3.44 3.30 3.18
C PHE A 8 3.00 2.28 4.24
N ASP A 9 3.01 2.68 5.52
CA ASP A 9 2.56 1.84 6.63
C ASP A 9 1.09 1.42 6.49
N ASP A 10 0.23 2.28 5.94
CA ASP A 10 -1.16 1.93 5.63
C ASP A 10 -1.27 0.76 4.64
N TYR A 11 -0.27 0.56 3.75
CA TYR A 11 -0.20 -0.57 2.83
C TYR A 11 0.50 -1.79 3.43
N ALA A 12 1.55 -1.56 4.22
CA ALA A 12 2.42 -2.58 4.80
C ALA A 12 1.66 -3.61 5.66
N VAL A 13 0.65 -3.16 6.42
CA VAL A 13 -0.21 -4.04 7.24
C VAL A 13 -0.84 -5.13 6.38
N TYR A 14 -1.36 -4.79 5.20
CA TYR A 14 -2.00 -5.74 4.30
C TYR A 14 -1.02 -6.65 3.57
N PHE A 15 0.18 -6.15 3.26
CA PHE A 15 1.20 -6.96 2.59
C PHE A 15 1.81 -8.01 3.52
N ARG A 16 1.91 -7.71 4.82
CA ARG A 16 2.43 -8.64 5.83
C ARG A 16 1.47 -9.80 6.10
N GLU A 17 0.16 -9.55 6.08
CA GLU A 17 -0.84 -10.58 6.35
C GLU A 17 -1.16 -11.48 5.14
N GLU A 18 -0.66 -11.13 3.94
CA GLU A 18 -0.89 -11.84 2.64
C GLU A 18 -2.35 -12.24 2.35
N SER A 19 -3.30 -11.63 3.06
CA SER A 19 -4.67 -12.11 3.15
C SER A 19 -5.62 -11.45 2.17
N LEU A 20 -5.20 -10.36 1.51
CA LEU A 20 -6.06 -9.53 0.68
C LEU A 20 -5.50 -9.34 -0.73
N ASP A 21 -6.38 -9.45 -1.72
CA ASP A 21 -6.06 -9.10 -3.12
C ASP A 21 -5.86 -7.58 -3.27
N TYR A 22 -5.13 -7.18 -4.31
CA TYR A 22 -4.94 -5.76 -4.67
C TYR A 22 -6.26 -4.99 -4.81
N ARG A 23 -7.35 -5.66 -5.25
CA ARG A 23 -8.72 -5.10 -5.30
C ARG A 23 -9.20 -4.66 -3.93
N GLU A 24 -9.06 -5.54 -2.95
CA GLU A 24 -9.61 -5.33 -1.61
C GLU A 24 -8.82 -4.26 -0.86
N ILE A 25 -7.49 -4.27 -1.01
CA ILE A 25 -6.62 -3.23 -0.45
C ILE A 25 -6.96 -1.86 -1.06
N ALA A 26 -7.18 -1.80 -2.38
CA ALA A 26 -7.56 -0.56 -3.06
C ALA A 26 -8.90 0.00 -2.54
N VAL A 27 -9.90 -0.86 -2.33
CA VAL A 27 -11.20 -0.48 -1.77
C VAL A 27 -11.06 -0.02 -0.32
N LYS A 28 -10.38 -0.78 0.55
CA LYS A 28 -10.17 -0.43 1.96
C LYS A 28 -9.42 0.90 2.13
N LEU A 29 -8.40 1.13 1.32
CA LEU A 29 -7.60 2.36 1.38
C LEU A 29 -8.22 3.52 0.61
N GLY A 30 -9.25 3.29 -0.22
CA GLY A 30 -9.85 4.30 -1.07
C GLY A 30 -8.89 4.81 -2.16
N VAL A 31 -7.99 3.94 -2.63
CA VAL A 31 -6.91 4.26 -3.58
C VAL A 31 -7.07 3.45 -4.86
N PHE A 32 -6.34 3.84 -5.90
CA PHE A 32 -6.32 3.04 -7.13
C PHE A 32 -5.45 1.80 -6.95
N LYS A 33 -5.85 0.70 -7.61
CA LYS A 33 -5.07 -0.55 -7.68
C LYS A 33 -3.61 -0.35 -8.06
N VAL A 34 -3.36 0.52 -9.05
CA VAL A 34 -2.01 0.81 -9.51
C VAL A 34 -1.12 1.37 -8.40
N ASN A 35 -1.71 2.05 -7.41
CA ASN A 35 -0.96 2.53 -6.24
C ASN A 35 -0.62 1.38 -5.29
N VAL A 36 -1.55 0.43 -5.09
CA VAL A 36 -1.29 -0.77 -4.30
C VAL A 36 -0.18 -1.60 -4.93
N TRP A 37 -0.22 -1.81 -6.26
CA TRP A 37 0.83 -2.56 -6.97
C TRP A 37 2.20 -1.90 -6.84
N LYS A 38 2.29 -0.57 -7.02
CA LYS A 38 3.53 0.19 -6.81
C LYS A 38 4.07 0.04 -5.38
N MET A 39 3.20 0.12 -4.37
CA MET A 39 3.62 -0.06 -2.98
C MET A 39 4.03 -1.50 -2.68
N ARG A 40 3.41 -2.50 -3.32
CA ARG A 40 3.83 -3.90 -3.16
C ARG A 40 5.19 -4.17 -3.79
N GLN A 41 5.46 -3.63 -4.97
CA GLN A 41 6.80 -3.76 -5.57
C GLN A 41 7.88 -3.11 -4.69
N LYS A 42 7.59 -1.98 -4.04
CA LYS A 42 8.50 -1.34 -3.08
C LYS A 42 8.70 -2.20 -1.82
N TRP A 43 7.61 -2.77 -1.29
CA TRP A 43 7.64 -3.70 -0.17
C TRP A 43 8.47 -4.95 -0.46
N GLU A 44 8.28 -5.57 -1.62
CA GLU A 44 9.03 -6.75 -2.07
C GLU A 44 10.51 -6.45 -2.32
N ARG A 45 10.84 -5.22 -2.75
CA ARG A 45 12.22 -4.75 -2.87
C ARG A 45 12.91 -4.48 -1.54
N GLY A 46 12.18 -4.50 -0.42
CA GLY A 46 12.72 -4.12 0.89
C GLY A 46 13.14 -2.65 0.97
N GLU A 47 12.64 -1.79 0.06
CA GLU A 47 12.81 -0.33 0.13
C GLU A 47 12.00 0.18 1.33
N THR A 48 12.58 0.05 2.53
CA THR A 48 12.09 0.73 3.72
C THR A 48 12.26 2.22 3.50
N TYR A 49 11.20 2.98 3.77
CA TYR A 49 11.21 4.43 3.65
C TYR A 49 12.14 5.00 4.73
N ILE A 50 13.44 5.05 4.44
CA ILE A 50 14.36 5.95 5.12
C ILE A 50 14.02 7.33 4.58
N ASN A 51 13.20 8.07 5.34
CA ASN A 51 13.15 9.51 5.16
C ASN A 51 14.53 10.05 5.53
N GLU A 52 15.29 10.51 4.55
CA GLU A 52 16.28 11.57 4.74
C GLU A 52 15.67 12.88 4.27
#